data_AF-A0A6H5IT99-F1
#
_entry.id   AF-A0A6H5IT99-F1
#
_cell.length_a   1.000
_cell.length_b   1.000
_cell.length_c   1.000
_cell.angle_alpha   90.00
_cell.angle_beta   90.00
_cell.angle_gamma   90.00
#
_symmetry.space_group_name_H-M   'P 1'
#
loop_
_entity.id
_entity.type
_entity.pdbx_description
1 polymer ?
#
loop_
_entity_poly.entity_id
_entity_poly.type
_entity_poly.pdbx_seq_one_letter_code
_entity_poly.pdbx_strand_id
1 'polypeptide(L)'
;MILGMDFMLKFDIDLRNKRYLWRANGGPWHSSKLEEVDGKPLMYAECAGISTCGPDELHKVEQLVNRCLPDDDPSPGVTNRSEHHIRVNTSTPVRHHLRRMSPKMEEVARAEVTRLAAEGFIEQSASDWCSAPCL
;
A
#
# COMPACT_ATOMS: atom_id res chain seq x y z
N MET A 1 -18.40 -9.59 8.47
CA MET A 1 -16.98 -9.52 8.86
C MET A 1 -16.42 -8.24 8.24
N ILE A 2 -16.14 -7.22 9.05
CA ILE A 2 -15.48 -6.00 8.57
C ILE A 2 -13.98 -6.30 8.58
N LEU A 3 -13.34 -6.33 7.41
CA LEU A 3 -11.90 -6.51 7.29
C LEU A 3 -11.18 -5.48 8.16
N GLY A 4 -10.27 -5.95 9.04
CA GLY A 4 -9.45 -5.10 9.91
C GLY A 4 -10.06 -4.75 11.27
N MET A 5 -11.29 -5.19 11.58
CA MET A 5 -11.87 -4.95 12.92
C MET A 5 -11.18 -5.77 14.01
N ASP A 6 -10.73 -6.97 13.67
CA ASP A 6 -9.87 -7.82 14.48
C ASP A 6 -8.52 -7.16 14.79
N PHE A 7 -7.90 -6.52 13.78
CA PHE A 7 -6.69 -5.73 13.95
C PHE A 7 -6.93 -4.57 14.92
N MET A 8 -7.97 -3.76 14.70
CA MET A 8 -8.27 -2.62 15.56
C MET A 8 -8.53 -3.02 17.01
N LEU A 9 -9.30 -4.10 17.24
CA LEU A 9 -9.58 -4.61 18.59
C LEU A 9 -8.33 -5.16 19.27
N LYS A 10 -7.48 -5.87 18.52
CA LYS A 10 -6.25 -6.46 19.07
C LYS A 10 -5.23 -5.39 19.50
N PHE A 11 -5.19 -4.27 18.79
CA PHE A 11 -4.21 -3.20 18.97
C PHE A 11 -4.78 -1.96 19.69
N ASP A 12 -5.98 -2.08 20.27
CA ASP A 12 -6.70 -1.00 20.97
C ASP A 12 -6.76 0.31 20.15
N ILE A 13 -7.14 0.19 18.89
CA ILE A 13 -7.27 1.32 17.97
C ILE A 13 -8.71 1.82 17.97
N ASP A 14 -8.90 3.07 18.38
CA ASP A 14 -10.19 3.74 18.31
C ASP A 14 -10.29 4.55 17.02
N LEU A 15 -11.45 4.44 16.34
CA LEU A 15 -11.79 5.26 15.18
C LEU A 15 -13.00 6.16 15.45
N ARG A 16 -12.88 7.42 15.02
CA ARG A 16 -14.01 8.36 14.91
C ARG A 16 -14.25 8.71 13.45
N ASN A 17 -14.90 7.79 12.74
CA ASN A 17 -15.14 7.87 11.29
C ASN A 17 -15.75 9.21 10.85
N LYS A 18 -16.72 9.76 11.59
CA LYS A 18 -17.37 11.04 11.24
C LYS A 18 -16.44 12.25 11.30
N ARG A 19 -15.30 12.13 12.00
CA ARG A 19 -14.32 13.21 12.17
C ARG A 19 -12.97 12.89 11.52
N TYR A 20 -12.84 11.73 10.88
CA TYR A 20 -11.58 11.23 10.32
C TYR A 20 -10.46 11.25 11.35
N LEU A 21 -10.75 10.78 12.57
CA LEU A 21 -9.76 10.70 13.64
C LEU A 21 -9.52 9.25 14.05
N TRP A 22 -8.29 8.97 14.45
CA TRP A 22 -7.89 7.69 15.03
C TRP A 22 -6.96 7.92 16.22
N ARG A 23 -6.85 6.95 17.11
CA ARG A 23 -5.83 6.91 18.17
C ARG A 23 -5.51 5.46 18.51
N ALA A 24 -4.30 5.19 18.99
CA ALA A 24 -3.94 3.89 19.55
C ALA A 24 -3.86 3.95 21.08
N ASN A 25 -4.29 2.88 21.76
CA ASN A 25 -4.07 2.65 23.19
C ASN A 25 -4.47 3.84 24.10
N GLY A 26 -5.61 4.47 23.80
CA GLY A 26 -6.10 5.64 24.54
C GLY A 26 -5.27 6.93 24.38
N GLY A 27 -4.31 6.96 23.45
CA GLY A 27 -3.41 8.09 23.16
C GLY A 27 -4.10 9.32 22.52
N PRO A 28 -3.30 10.28 22.02
CA PRO A 28 -3.83 11.47 21.36
C PRO A 28 -4.57 11.13 20.06
N TRP A 29 -5.55 11.96 19.70
CA TRP A 29 -6.29 11.79 18.44
C TRP A 29 -5.50 12.36 17.27
N HIS A 30 -5.27 11.54 16.25
CA HIS A 30 -4.62 11.89 14.99
C HIS A 30 -5.64 12.02 13.87
N SER A 31 -5.34 12.93 12.95
CA SER A 31 -6.07 13.06 11.69
C SER A 31 -5.75 11.88 10.77
N SER A 32 -6.76 11.28 10.16
CA SER A 32 -6.60 10.30 9.07
C SER A 32 -6.37 10.96 7.71
N LYS A 33 -6.41 12.30 7.65
CA LYS A 33 -6.07 13.02 6.43
C LYS A 33 -4.56 12.94 6.23
N LEU A 34 -4.13 12.78 4.98
CA LEU A 34 -2.74 12.96 4.61
C LEU A 34 -2.38 14.42 4.87
N GLU A 35 -1.64 14.65 5.94
CA GLU A 35 -1.01 15.93 6.23
C GLU A 35 0.43 15.85 5.71
N GLU A 36 0.93 16.96 5.18
CA GLU A 36 2.31 17.04 4.69
C GLU A 36 3.09 18.04 5.53
N VAL A 37 4.29 17.65 5.92
CA VAL A 37 5.28 18.52 6.54
C VAL A 37 6.52 18.49 5.65
N ASP A 38 6.96 19.66 5.19
CA ASP A 38 8.09 19.82 4.26
C ASP A 38 7.97 18.96 2.97
N GLY A 39 6.76 18.84 2.43
CA GLY A 39 6.49 18.09 1.20
C GLY A 39 6.58 16.57 1.35
N LYS A 40 6.61 16.06 2.59
CA LYS A 40 6.56 14.63 2.90
C LYS A 40 5.28 14.31 3.66
N PRO A 41 4.65 13.16 3.39
CA PRO A 41 3.50 12.72 4.16
C PRO A 41 3.91 12.57 5.62
N LEU A 42 3.17 13.23 6.52
CA LEU A 42 3.35 13.14 7.94
C LEU A 42 2.90 11.73 8.38
N MET A 43 3.89 10.87 8.60
CA MET A 43 3.69 9.52 9.11
C MET A 43 3.65 9.56 10.64
N TYR A 44 2.55 9.12 11.23
CA TYR A 44 2.45 8.93 12.66
C TYR A 44 2.82 7.49 13.01
N ALA A 45 3.81 7.30 13.86
CA ALA A 45 4.13 6.02 14.46
C ALA A 45 3.71 6.08 15.94
N GLU A 46 2.64 5.36 16.30
CA GLU A 46 2.26 5.15 17.70
C GLU A 46 2.52 3.69 18.10
N CYS A 47 3.07 3.49 19.30
CA CYS A 47 3.30 2.16 19.84
C CYS A 47 1.96 1.53 20.26
N ALA A 48 1.34 0.79 19.35
CA ALA A 48 0.16 -0.01 19.65
C ALA A 48 0.56 -1.26 20.45
N GLY A 49 0.58 -1.15 21.78
CA GLY A 49 0.75 -2.28 22.71
C GLY A 49 1.99 -2.27 23.59
N ILE A 50 2.91 -1.29 23.44
CA ILE A 50 4.04 -1.07 24.36
C ILE A 50 3.94 0.37 24.87
N SER A 51 3.46 0.54 26.11
CA SER A 51 3.13 1.85 26.69
C SER A 51 4.37 2.73 26.93
N THR A 52 5.54 2.12 27.05
CA THR A 52 6.84 2.78 27.22
C THR A 52 7.91 1.89 26.62
N CYS A 53 8.66 2.39 25.64
CA CYS A 53 9.85 1.74 25.11
C CYS A 53 11.06 2.36 25.81
N GLY A 54 11.73 1.60 26.68
CA GLY A 54 12.98 2.06 27.30
C GLY A 54 14.07 2.28 26.26
N PRO A 55 15.12 3.08 26.56
CA PRO A 55 16.23 3.31 25.62
C PRO A 55 16.85 2.02 25.08
N ASP A 56 16.95 1.00 25.94
CA ASP A 56 17.51 -0.31 25.58
C ASP A 56 16.57 -1.15 24.70
N GLU A 57 15.26 -1.00 24.86
CA GLU A 57 14.26 -1.68 24.04
C GLU A 57 14.18 -1.06 22.65
N LEU A 58 14.25 0.27 22.59
CA LEU A 58 14.29 1.01 21.34
C LEU A 58 15.52 0.59 20.53
N HIS A 59 16.68 0.48 21.18
CA HIS A 59 17.89 0.01 20.53
C HIS A 59 17.77 -1.44 20.01
N LYS A 60 17.11 -2.34 20.76
CA LYS A 60 16.86 -3.72 20.27
C LYS A 60 15.91 -3.75 19.09
N VAL A 61 14.89 -2.90 19.08
CA VAL A 61 13.97 -2.77 17.94
C VAL A 61 14.71 -2.23 16.74
N GLU A 62 15.51 -1.17 16.90
CA GLU A 62 16.33 -0.59 15.83
C GLU A 62 17.32 -1.61 15.25
N GLN A 63 18.03 -2.35 16.12
CA GLN A 63 18.90 -3.45 15.68
C GLN A 63 18.14 -4.55 14.93
N LEU A 64 16.93 -4.90 15.40
CA LEU A 64 16.09 -5.90 14.73
C LEU A 64 15.62 -5.41 13.37
N VAL A 65 15.15 -4.16 13.29
CA VAL A 65 14.72 -3.49 12.07
C VAL A 65 15.87 -3.44 11.07
N ASN A 66 17.03 -2.94 11.45
CA ASN A 66 18.21 -2.84 10.57
C ASN A 66 18.76 -4.21 10.15
N ARG A 67 18.58 -5.24 10.99
CA ARG A 67 19.00 -6.61 10.65
C ARG A 67 18.01 -7.32 9.71
N CYS A 68 16.72 -7.07 9.88
CA CYS A 68 15.66 -7.82 9.19
C CYS A 68 15.10 -7.08 7.97
N LEU A 69 15.15 -5.75 7.96
CA LEU A 69 14.76 -4.93 6.83
C LEU A 69 16.03 -4.44 6.14
N PRO A 70 16.32 -4.89 4.91
CA PRO A 70 17.41 -4.31 4.12
C PRO A 70 17.13 -2.84 3.81
N ASP A 71 18.17 -2.07 3.51
CA ASP A 71 18.02 -0.69 3.03
C ASP A 71 17.01 -0.64 1.88
N ASP A 72 16.10 0.32 1.94
CA ASP A 72 15.07 0.47 0.90
C ASP A 72 15.76 0.80 -0.43
N ASP A 73 15.35 0.09 -1.48
CA ASP A 73 15.68 0.47 -2.85
C ASP A 73 15.13 1.90 -3.06
N PRO A 74 15.92 2.86 -3.59
CA PRO A 74 15.47 4.24 -3.79
C PRO A 74 14.23 4.37 -4.69
N SER A 75 13.82 3.30 -5.40
CA SER A 75 12.55 3.27 -6.12
C SER A 75 11.35 3.26 -5.14
N PRO A 76 10.50 4.30 -5.14
CA PRO A 76 9.37 4.38 -4.21
C PRO A 76 8.37 3.25 -4.45
N GLY A 77 8.02 2.54 -3.37
CA GLY A 77 6.86 1.64 -3.32
C GLY A 77 7.04 0.24 -3.89
N VAL A 78 8.25 -0.15 -4.31
CA VAL A 78 8.54 -1.52 -4.78
C VAL A 78 9.24 -2.31 -3.68
N THR A 79 8.71 -3.49 -3.36
CA THR A 79 9.35 -4.43 -2.43
C THR A 79 9.47 -5.80 -3.08
N ASN A 80 10.70 -6.26 -3.29
CA ASN A 80 10.99 -7.62 -3.78
C ASN A 80 10.94 -8.67 -2.65
N ARG A 81 10.43 -8.30 -1.46
CA ARG A 81 10.45 -9.16 -0.26
C ARG A 81 9.28 -10.15 -0.21
N SER A 82 8.22 -9.91 -0.98
CA SER A 82 7.03 -10.75 -0.98
C SER A 82 6.42 -10.82 -2.37
N GLU A 83 6.09 -12.03 -2.80
CA GLU A 83 5.37 -12.27 -4.06
C GLU A 83 3.88 -12.42 -3.80
N HIS A 84 3.05 -11.72 -4.59
CA HIS A 84 1.61 -11.84 -4.50
C HIS A 84 1.09 -12.94 -5.44
N HIS A 85 0.77 -14.11 -4.89
CA HIS A 85 0.19 -15.21 -5.65
C HIS A 85 -1.34 -15.10 -5.73
N ILE A 86 -1.86 -14.76 -6.91
CA ILE A 86 -3.30 -14.74 -7.18
C ILE A 86 -3.77 -16.18 -7.47
N ARG A 87 -4.56 -16.75 -6.56
CA ARG A 87 -5.18 -18.06 -6.78
C ARG A 87 -6.41 -17.90 -7.69
N VAL A 88 -6.40 -18.61 -8.82
CA VAL A 88 -7.55 -18.68 -9.72
C VAL A 88 -8.48 -19.84 -9.32
N ASN A 89 -9.79 -19.59 -9.33
CA ASN A 89 -10.79 -20.63 -9.05
C ASN A 89 -11.03 -21.55 -10.26
N THR A 90 -10.68 -21.08 -11.47
CA THR A 90 -10.87 -21.80 -12.73
C THR A 90 -9.62 -21.64 -13.59
N SER A 91 -9.20 -22.70 -14.26
CA SER A 91 -8.06 -22.68 -15.19
C SER A 91 -8.43 -22.20 -16.60
N THR A 92 -9.70 -21.91 -16.88
CA THR A 92 -10.16 -21.47 -18.20
C THR A 92 -9.86 -19.98 -18.39
N PRO A 93 -8.99 -19.59 -19.34
CA PRO A 93 -8.64 -18.19 -19.56
C PRO A 93 -9.82 -17.36 -20.06
N VAL A 94 -9.88 -16.10 -19.61
CA VAL A 94 -10.86 -15.11 -20.07
C VAL A 94 -10.14 -13.97 -20.78
N ARG A 95 -10.54 -13.69 -22.02
CA ARG A 95 -10.04 -12.57 -22.83
C ARG A 95 -11.16 -11.57 -23.08
N HIS A 96 -11.12 -10.43 -22.40
CA HIS A 96 -12.01 -9.32 -22.67
C HIS A 96 -11.49 -8.50 -23.86
N HIS A 97 -12.40 -8.10 -24.75
CA HIS A 97 -12.07 -7.13 -25.78
C HIS A 97 -11.84 -5.75 -25.18
N LEU A 98 -10.86 -5.02 -25.71
CA LEU A 98 -10.66 -3.61 -25.36
C LEU A 98 -11.90 -2.81 -25.76
N ARG A 99 -12.34 -1.94 -24.85
CA ARG A 99 -13.44 -1.01 -25.12
C ARG A 99 -12.97 0.04 -26.12
N ARG A 100 -13.89 0.52 -26.96
CA ARG A 100 -13.62 1.65 -27.84
C ARG A 100 -13.41 2.90 -27.00
N MET A 101 -12.31 3.59 -27.25
CA MET A 101 -11.97 4.85 -26.60
C MET A 101 -11.96 5.98 -27.63
N SER A 102 -12.15 7.20 -27.15
CA SER A 102 -11.92 8.38 -27.99
C SER A 102 -10.41 8.55 -28.24
N PRO A 103 -9.99 9.16 -29.36
CA PRO A 103 -8.57 9.34 -29.66
C PRO A 103 -7.78 10.03 -28.54
N LYS A 104 -8.40 11.02 -27.87
CA LYS A 104 -7.80 11.73 -26.74
C LYS A 104 -7.56 10.82 -25.53
N MET A 105 -8.50 9.94 -25.22
CA MET A 105 -8.35 8.98 -24.11
C MET A 105 -7.31 7.91 -24.44
N GLU A 106 -7.25 7.48 -25.70
CA GLU A 106 -6.23 6.53 -26.15
C GLU A 106 -4.81 7.11 -26.01
N GLU A 107 -4.63 8.39 -26.33
CA GLU A 107 -3.35 9.10 -26.15
C GLU A 107 -2.91 9.13 -24.68
N VAL A 108 -3.83 9.48 -23.77
CA VAL A 108 -3.57 9.48 -22.32
C VAL A 108 -3.21 8.08 -21.83
N ALA A 109 -3.99 7.07 -22.22
CA ALA A 109 -3.74 5.70 -21.81
C ALA A 109 -2.38 5.19 -22.31
N ARG A 110 -2.01 5.53 -23.55
CA ARG A 110 -0.73 5.16 -24.14
C ARG A 110 0.45 5.84 -23.45
N ALA A 111 0.31 7.10 -23.11
CA ALA A 111 1.33 7.83 -22.35
C ALA A 111 1.57 7.18 -20.98
N GLU A 112 0.50 6.81 -20.27
CA GLU A 112 0.60 6.20 -18.95
C GLU A 112 1.19 4.78 -19.00
N VAL A 113 0.77 3.96 -19.97
CA VAL A 113 1.38 2.63 -20.21
C VAL A 113 2.88 2.77 -20.52
N THR A 114 3.27 3.79 -21.30
CA THR A 114 4.68 4.04 -21.60
C THR A 114 5.47 4.44 -20.36
N ARG A 115 4.89 5.31 -19.51
CA ARG A 115 5.49 5.74 -18.24
C ARG A 115 5.69 4.56 -17.30
N LEU A 116 4.65 3.76 -17.07
CA LEU A 116 4.69 2.59 -16.18
C LEU A 116 5.67 1.51 -16.68
N ALA A 117 5.76 1.31 -17.99
CA ALA A 117 6.74 0.39 -18.56
C ALA A 117 8.17 0.89 -18.38
N ALA A 118 8.42 2.19 -18.55
CA ALA A 118 9.74 2.79 -18.33
C ALA A 118 10.18 2.73 -16.85
N GLU A 119 9.22 2.81 -15.93
CA GLU A 119 9.44 2.67 -14.48
C GLU A 119 9.56 1.20 -14.02
N GLY A 120 9.32 0.23 -14.92
CA GLY A 120 9.43 -1.19 -14.60
C GLY A 120 8.24 -1.77 -13.84
N PHE A 121 7.12 -1.06 -13.75
CA PHE A 121 5.90 -1.55 -13.09
C PHE A 121 5.13 -2.58 -13.92
N ILE A 122 5.24 -2.50 -15.25
CA ILE A 122 4.56 -3.42 -16.19
C ILE A 122 5.51 -3.84 -17.31
N GLU A 123 5.23 -5.00 -17.89
CA GLU A 123 5.95 -5.54 -19.04
C GLU A 123 4.98 -6.05 -20.11
N GLN A 124 5.48 -6.19 -21.35
CA GLN A 124 4.69 -6.81 -22.41
C GLN A 124 4.56 -8.31 -22.15
N SER A 125 3.33 -8.82 -22.18
CA SER A 125 3.05 -10.25 -22.00
C SER A 125 2.28 -10.83 -23.19
N ALA A 126 2.48 -12.12 -23.44
CA ALA A 126 1.68 -12.92 -24.37
C ALA A 126 0.58 -13.72 -23.63
N SER A 127 0.02 -13.13 -22.56
CA SER A 127 -0.91 -13.83 -21.67
C SER A 127 -2.18 -14.29 -22.37
N ASP A 128 -2.66 -15.48 -21.99
CA ASP A 128 -3.98 -15.97 -22.39
C ASP A 128 -5.13 -15.23 -21.69
N TRP A 129 -4.83 -14.46 -20.65
CA TRP A 129 -5.78 -13.67 -19.88
C TRP A 129 -5.69 -12.20 -20.27
N CYS A 130 -6.84 -11.55 -20.46
CA CYS A 130 -6.88 -10.13 -20.75
C CYS A 130 -8.09 -9.48 -20.08
N SER A 131 -7.85 -8.45 -19.28
CA SER A 131 -8.88 -7.61 -18.67
C SER A 131 -8.84 -6.23 -19.32
N ALA A 132 -10.01 -5.71 -19.70
CA ALA A 132 -10.10 -4.36 -20.23
C ALA A 132 -9.85 -3.35 -19.10
N PRO A 133 -8.91 -2.41 -19.24
CA PRO A 133 -8.70 -1.35 -18.26
C PRO A 133 -9.92 -0.44 -18.19
N CYS A 134 -10.23 0.05 -16.99
CA CYS A 134 -11.20 1.12 -16.80
C CYS A 134 -10.44 2.45 -16.92
N LEU A 135 -10.71 3.19 -18.00
CA LEU A 135 -10.09 4.47 -18.33
C LEU A 135 -11.16 5.56 -18.40
#